data_AF-A0A961GIH9-F1
#
_entry.id   AF-A0A961GIH9-F1
#
_cell.length_a   1.000
_cell.length_b   1.000
_cell.length_c   1.000
_cell.angle_alpha   90.00
_cell.angle_beta   90.00
_cell.angle_gamma   90.00
#
_symmetry.space_group_name_H-M   'P 1'
#
loop_
_entity.id
_entity.type
_entity.pdbx_description
1 polymer ?
#
loop_
_entity_poly.entity_id
_entity_poly.type
_entity_poly.pdbx_seq_one_letter_code
_entity_poly.pdbx_strand_id
1 'polypeptide(L)'
;VPIDCRATVGEVGNAEHELIKLGKAGRSRWKGVRPQTRGVAMNPVDHPLGGGEGKTSGGRPPVSPWGKPEGRTRNKNKPSQKLIVRRRRTRGSRR
;
A
#
# COMPACT_ATOMS: atom_id res chain seq x y z
N VAL A 1 4.43 15.64 20.11
CA VAL A 1 3.16 16.34 19.82
C VAL A 1 3.03 17.45 20.86
N PRO A 2 2.54 18.66 20.52
CA PRO A 2 2.33 19.72 21.50
C PRO A 2 1.42 19.26 22.64
N ILE A 3 1.63 19.79 23.84
CA ILE A 3 0.86 19.41 25.04
C ILE A 3 -0.60 19.87 24.98
N ASP A 4 -0.88 20.94 24.22
CA ASP A 4 -2.21 21.53 24.08
C ASP A 4 -3.16 20.73 23.18
N CYS A 5 -2.68 19.64 22.55
CA CYS A 5 -3.52 18.79 21.72
C CYS A 5 -4.50 17.96 22.57
N ARG A 6 -5.79 17.98 22.21
CA ARG A 6 -6.83 17.17 22.86
C ARG A 6 -6.74 15.70 22.44
N ALA A 7 -7.14 14.80 23.34
CA ALA A 7 -7.25 13.37 23.09
C ALA A 7 -8.45 12.77 23.84
N THR A 8 -8.89 11.59 23.41
CA THR A 8 -9.94 10.81 24.07
C THR A 8 -9.31 9.58 24.73
N VAL A 9 -9.74 9.25 25.95
CA VAL A 9 -9.31 8.05 26.67
C VAL A 9 -10.19 6.87 26.24
N GLY A 10 -9.56 5.78 25.80
CA GLY A 10 -10.24 4.55 25.39
C GLY A 10 -9.71 3.98 24.09
N GLU A 11 -10.34 2.90 23.63
CA GLU A 11 -10.04 2.23 22.37
C GLU A 11 -11.19 2.42 21.37
N VAL A 12 -10.91 2.24 20.09
CA VAL A 12 -11.95 2.25 19.05
C VAL A 12 -12.65 0.89 19.06
N GLY A 13 -13.99 0.88 19.16
CA GLY A 13 -14.79 -0.35 19.12
C GLY A 13 -14.75 -1.06 17.75
N ASN A 14 -15.46 -2.19 17.61
CA ASN A 14 -15.48 -3.02 16.40
C ASN A 14 -14.11 -3.61 16.04
N ALA A 15 -13.40 -4.13 17.06
CA ALA A 15 -12.06 -4.70 16.93
C ALA A 15 -12.00 -5.88 15.92
N GLU A 16 -13.08 -6.64 15.80
CA GLU A 16 -13.16 -7.81 14.92
C GLU A 16 -13.41 -7.47 13.44
N HIS A 17 -13.45 -6.18 13.07
CA HIS A 17 -13.71 -5.75 11.69
C HIS A 17 -12.73 -6.37 10.68
N GLU A 18 -11.48 -6.61 11.09
CA GLU A 18 -10.45 -7.23 10.26
C GLU A 18 -10.72 -8.70 9.93
N LEU A 19 -11.51 -9.41 10.73
CA LEU A 19 -11.83 -10.83 10.55
C LEU A 19 -12.93 -11.07 9.51
N ILE A 20 -13.59 -10.00 9.04
CA ILE A 20 -14.71 -10.10 8.11
C ILE A 20 -14.24 -10.60 6.73
N LYS A 21 -14.71 -11.78 6.34
CA LYS A 21 -14.56 -12.31 4.97
C LYS A 21 -15.63 -11.71 4.04
N LEU A 22 -15.21 -11.14 2.91
CA LEU A 22 -16.14 -10.54 1.94
C LEU A 22 -16.97 -11.60 1.17
N GLY A 23 -16.38 -12.76 0.87
CA GLY A 23 -17.03 -13.90 0.23
C GLY A 23 -17.26 -13.74 -1.28
N LYS A 24 -17.89 -12.65 -1.73
CA LYS A 24 -18.25 -12.42 -3.14
C LYS A 24 -17.76 -11.07 -3.68
N ALA A 25 -17.49 -11.01 -4.99
CA ALA A 25 -17.07 -9.79 -5.68
C ALA A 25 -18.08 -8.64 -5.51
N GLY A 26 -19.39 -8.93 -5.53
CA GLY A 26 -20.44 -7.92 -5.36
C GLY A 26 -20.36 -7.16 -4.03
N ARG A 27 -19.86 -7.79 -2.96
CA ARG A 27 -19.70 -7.12 -1.66
C ARG A 27 -18.59 -6.06 -1.69
N SER A 28 -17.52 -6.28 -2.47
CA SER A 28 -16.50 -5.26 -2.73
C SER A 28 -17.07 -4.08 -3.53
N ARG A 29 -17.97 -4.37 -4.49
CA ARG A 29 -18.65 -3.34 -5.29
C ARG A 29 -19.56 -2.46 -4.44
N TRP A 30 -20.31 -3.04 -3.49
CA TRP A 30 -21.12 -2.27 -2.53
C TRP A 30 -20.28 -1.36 -1.63
N LYS A 31 -19.02 -1.73 -1.36
CA LYS A 31 -18.03 -0.88 -0.68
C LYS A 31 -17.36 0.18 -1.58
N GLY A 32 -17.78 0.31 -2.84
CA GLY A 32 -17.22 1.27 -3.80
C GLY A 32 -15.88 0.85 -4.44
N VAL A 33 -15.40 -0.37 -4.19
CA VAL A 33 -14.12 -0.85 -4.74
C VAL A 33 -14.36 -1.53 -6.09
N ARG A 34 -13.74 -0.99 -7.15
CA ARG A 34 -13.78 -1.53 -8.52
C ARG A 34 -12.70 -2.61 -8.72
N PRO A 35 -12.88 -3.55 -9.68
CA PRO A 35 -11.83 -4.50 -10.03
C PRO A 35 -10.57 -3.78 -10.53
N GLN A 36 -9.40 -4.32 -10.18
CA GLN A 36 -8.09 -3.80 -10.57
C GLN A 36 -7.35 -4.87 -11.38
N THR A 37 -6.85 -4.49 -12.55
CA THR A 37 -6.12 -5.38 -13.46
C THR A 37 -4.64 -5.49 -13.05
N ARG A 38 -4.02 -6.67 -13.23
CA ARG A 38 -2.59 -6.87 -12.94
C ARG A 38 -1.73 -6.23 -14.04
N GLY A 39 -0.60 -5.62 -13.70
CA GLY A 39 0.30 -4.99 -14.67
C GLY A 39 0.87 -5.95 -15.73
N VAL A 40 1.14 -7.20 -15.36
CA VAL A 40 1.61 -8.26 -16.30
C VAL A 40 0.54 -8.71 -17.31
N ALA A 41 -0.72 -8.34 -17.09
CA ALA A 41 -1.81 -8.64 -18.02
C ALA A 41 -2.08 -7.47 -18.99
N MET A 42 -1.30 -6.39 -18.90
CA MET A 42 -1.43 -5.21 -19.75
C MET A 42 -0.42 -5.26 -20.89
N ASN A 43 -0.58 -4.37 -21.89
CA ASN A 43 0.40 -4.23 -22.96
C ASN A 43 1.62 -3.43 -22.48
N PRO A 44 2.78 -3.51 -23.17
CA PRO A 44 3.98 -2.72 -22.82
C PRO A 44 3.76 -1.21 -22.77
N VAL A 45 2.80 -0.67 -23.53
CA VAL A 45 2.45 0.76 -23.54
C VAL A 45 1.75 1.21 -22.25
N ASP A 46 1.01 0.30 -21.60
CA ASP A 46 0.15 0.62 -20.46
C ASP A 46 0.87 0.44 -19.12
N HIS A 47 1.70 -0.60 -19.02
CA HIS A 47 2.42 -0.92 -17.79
C HIS A 47 3.85 -1.34 -18.12
N PRO A 48 4.85 -0.91 -17.32
CA PRO A 48 6.23 -1.34 -17.52
C PRO A 48 6.47 -2.85 -17.38
N LEU A 49 5.49 -3.61 -16.89
CA LEU A 49 5.55 -5.07 -16.69
C LEU A 49 4.73 -5.81 -17.76
N GLY A 50 4.11 -5.08 -18.68
CA GLY A 50 3.22 -5.62 -19.70
C GLY A 50 3.96 -6.21 -20.89
N GLY A 51 3.24 -7.02 -21.66
CA GLY A 51 3.72 -7.71 -22.87
C GLY A 51 4.43 -9.04 -22.61
N GLY A 52 5.14 -9.50 -23.64
CA GLY A 52 5.68 -10.87 -23.74
C GLY A 52 4.66 -11.85 -24.34
N GLU A 53 5.18 -12.95 -24.90
CA GLU A 53 4.36 -14.04 -25.41
C GLU A 53 3.98 -14.98 -24.25
N GLY A 54 2.68 -15.18 -24.03
CA GLY A 54 2.19 -15.98 -22.91
C GLY A 54 2.33 -15.28 -21.55
N LYS A 55 2.45 -16.07 -20.48
CA LYS A 55 2.58 -15.53 -19.11
C LYS A 55 4.03 -15.15 -18.83
N THR A 56 4.25 -13.92 -18.37
CA THR A 56 5.56 -13.44 -17.90
C THR A 56 5.52 -13.00 -16.44
N SER A 57 6.69 -12.99 -15.80
CA SER A 57 6.92 -12.34 -14.51
C SER A 57 7.17 -10.82 -14.63
N GLY A 58 7.10 -10.27 -15.85
CA GLY A 58 7.33 -8.86 -16.18
C GLY A 58 8.76 -8.54 -16.63
N GLY A 59 9.71 -9.47 -16.50
CA GLY A 59 11.06 -9.35 -17.07
C GLY A 59 11.96 -8.26 -16.48
N ARG A 60 11.58 -7.65 -15.36
CA ARG A 60 12.30 -6.55 -14.69
C ARG A 60 11.97 -6.48 -13.19
N PRO A 61 12.73 -5.73 -12.39
CA PRO A 61 12.34 -5.43 -11.01
C PRO A 61 10.92 -4.83 -10.93
N PRO A 62 10.11 -5.20 -9.92
CA PRO A 62 8.76 -4.67 -9.77
C PRO A 62 8.72 -3.15 -9.67
N VAL A 63 7.82 -2.55 -10.45
CA VAL A 63 7.61 -1.09 -10.49
C VAL A 63 6.12 -0.77 -10.53
N SER A 64 5.80 0.45 -10.11
CA SER A 64 4.47 1.03 -10.33
C SER A 64 4.15 1.23 -11.83
N PRO A 65 2.88 1.49 -12.20
CA PRO A 65 2.52 1.81 -13.58
C PRO A 65 3.28 3.00 -14.17
N TRP A 66 3.76 3.91 -13.32
CA TRP A 66 4.57 5.07 -13.70
C TRP A 66 6.09 4.80 -13.62
N GLY A 67 6.51 3.54 -13.53
CA GLY A 67 7.92 3.14 -13.53
C GLY A 67 8.69 3.39 -12.23
N LYS A 68 8.07 3.97 -11.19
CA LYS A 68 8.75 4.17 -9.90
C LYS A 68 8.99 2.82 -9.19
N PRO A 69 10.22 2.52 -8.75
CA PRO A 69 10.53 1.30 -8.01
C PRO A 69 9.94 1.31 -6.60
N GLU A 70 9.74 0.12 -6.02
CA GLU A 70 9.36 -0.01 -4.63
C GLU A 70 10.52 0.42 -3.71
N GLY A 71 10.20 1.16 -2.64
CA GLY A 71 11.21 1.61 -1.68
C GLY A 71 10.65 2.58 -0.66
N ARG A 72 11.56 3.25 0.08
CA ARG A 72 11.16 4.30 1.03
C ARG A 72 10.69 5.54 0.25
N THR A 73 9.37 5.79 0.27
CA THR A 73 8.74 6.92 -0.44
C THR A 73 8.65 8.22 0.36
N ARG A 74 8.95 8.20 1.66
CA ARG A 74 8.87 9.40 2.51
C ARG A 74 10.01 10.36 2.17
N ASN A 75 9.67 11.62 1.88
CA ASN A 75 10.65 12.70 1.74
C ASN A 75 11.52 12.85 3.00
N LYS A 76 12.84 12.87 2.79
CA LYS A 76 13.88 12.95 3.83
C LYS A 76 13.89 14.30 4.56
N ASN A 77 13.48 15.39 3.92
CA ASN A 77 13.63 16.74 4.47
C ASN A 77 12.33 17.30 5.08
N LYS A 78 11.32 16.44 5.33
CA LYS A 78 10.08 16.91 5.95
C LYS A 78 10.36 17.43 7.37
N PRO A 79 9.86 18.62 7.77
CA PRO A 79 10.13 19.21 9.08
C PRO A 79 9.65 18.32 10.24
N SER A 80 8.56 17.59 10.03
CA SER A 80 8.04 16.57 10.96
C SER A 80 9.04 15.47 11.33
N GLN A 81 10.13 15.27 10.57
CA GLN A 81 11.15 14.27 10.94
C GLN A 81 11.79 14.57 12.29
N LYS A 82 11.95 15.86 12.65
CA LYS A 82 12.51 16.28 13.95
C LYS A 82 11.68 15.80 15.14
N LEU A 83 10.39 15.53 14.93
CA LEU A 83 9.44 15.12 15.97
C LEU A 83 9.30 13.60 16.11
N ILE A 84 9.90 12.81 15.21
CA ILE A 84 9.72 11.37 15.16
C ILE A 84 10.95 10.68 15.73
N VAL A 85 10.79 10.08 16.91
CA VAL A 85 11.88 9.40 17.62
C VAL A 85 12.34 8.13 16.90
N ARG A 86 11.39 7.31 16.42
CA ARG A 86 11.70 6.05 15.74
C ARG A 86 10.68 5.72 14.66
N ARG A 87 11.13 4.99 13.64
CA ARG A 87 10.27 4.49 12.56
C ARG A 87 9.54 3.21 12.97
N ARG A 88 8.43 2.89 12.28
CA ARG A 88 7.75 1.60 12.36
C ARG A 88 8.72 0.46 12.01
N ARG A 89 8.79 -0.57 12.86
CA ARG A 89 9.54 -1.81 12.60
C ARG A 89 8.90 -2.59 11.46
N THR A 90 9.71 -3.14 10.56
CA THR A 90 9.25 -4.07 9.51
C THR A 90 9.84 -5.45 9.78
N ARG A 91 9.22 -6.51 9.24
CA ARG A 91 9.60 -7.91 9.51
C ARG A 91 11.09 -8.23 9.21
N GLY A 92 11.78 -7.41 8.41
CA GLY A 92 13.22 -7.54 8.13
C GLY A 92 14.15 -6.59 8.91
N SER A 93 13.62 -5.70 9.77
CA SER A 93 14.42 -4.71 10.51
C SER A 93 14.72 -5.14 11.96
N ARG A 94 14.86 -6.45 12.24
CA ARG A 94 15.38 -6.94 13.52
C ARG A 94 16.90 -6.70 13.56
N ARG A 95 17.29 -5.44 13.79
CA ARG A 95 18.55 -4.98 14.38
C ARG A 95 18.29 -3.56 14.88
#